data_AF-A0A6N7XUV2-F1
#
_entry.id   AF-A0A6N7XUV2-F1
#
_cell.length_a   1.000
_cell.length_b   1.000
_cell.length_c   1.000
_cell.angle_alpha   90.00
_cell.angle_beta   90.00
_cell.angle_gamma   90.00
#
_symmetry.space_group_name_H-M   'P 1'
#
loop_
_entity.id
_entity.type
_entity.pdbx_description
1 polymer ?
#
loop_
_entity_poly.entity_id
_entity_poly.type
_entity_poly.pdbx_seq_one_letter_code
_entity_poly.pdbx_strand_id
1 'polypeptide(L)' 'MNHQNIAYKIMMTLPANVNNVSDKYISSLVRKHTRNKKDFSAIKRIINQKRKKAFNYGKNSTR' A
#
# COMPACT_ATOMS: atom_id res chain seq x y z
N MET A 1 -10.31 12.20 7.55
CA MET A 1 -10.11 11.11 6.57
C MET A 1 -9.49 9.91 7.28
N ASN A 2 -10.02 8.69 7.11
CA ASN A 2 -9.42 7.50 7.73
C ASN A 2 -8.41 6.87 6.77
N HIS A 3 -7.12 7.17 6.95
CA HIS A 3 -6.05 6.72 6.05
C HIS A 3 -5.87 5.21 6.04
N GLN A 4 -6.08 4.53 7.19
CA GLN A 4 -5.96 3.08 7.28
C GLN A 4 -7.03 2.35 6.48
N ASN A 5 -8.30 2.77 6.62
CA ASN A 5 -9.41 2.17 5.89
C ASN A 5 -9.22 2.35 4.37
N ILE A 6 -8.77 3.53 3.94
CA ILE A 6 -8.53 3.80 2.51
C ILE A 6 -7.34 3.00 1.98
N ALA A 7 -6.24 2.90 2.74
CA ALA A 7 -5.12 2.04 2.39
C ALA A 7 -5.57 0.57 2.23
N TYR A 8 -6.44 0.08 3.13
CA TYR A 8 -6.96 -1.28 3.07
C TYR A 8 -7.85 -1.51 1.84
N LYS A 9 -8.76 -0.58 1.54
CA LYS A 9 -9.59 -0.62 0.31
C LYS A 9 -8.73 -0.61 -0.96
N ILE A 10 -7.70 0.24 -1.01
CA ILE A 10 -6.74 0.24 -2.12
C ILE A 10 -6.06 -1.13 -2.23
N MET A 11 -5.61 -1.71 -1.12
CA MET A 11 -4.96 -3.03 -1.13
C MET A 11 -5.89 -4.17 -1.60
N MET A 12 -7.17 -4.15 -1.22
CA MET A 12 -8.16 -5.15 -1.66
C MET A 12 -8.50 -5.07 -3.15
N THR A 13 -8.29 -3.90 -3.77
CA THR A 13 -8.56 -3.69 -5.20
C THR A 13 -7.33 -3.92 -6.08
N LEU A 14 -6.22 -4.36 -5.50
CA LEU A 14 -5.01 -4.64 -6.27
C LEU A 14 -5.19 -5.94 -7.07
N PRO A 15 -4.74 -5.97 -8.34
CA PRO A 15 -4.84 -7.16 -9.20
C PRO A 15 -3.86 -8.27 -8.80
N ALA A 16 -2.92 -7.99 -7.91
CA ALA A 16 -1.91 -8.91 -7.42
C ALA A 16 -1.55 -8.58 -5.98
N ASN A 17 -0.75 -9.44 -5.35
CA ASN A 17 -0.16 -9.15 -4.04
C ASN A 17 0.48 -7.75 -4.07
N VAL A 18 0.25 -6.96 -3.02
CA VAL A 18 0.76 -5.60 -2.87
C VAL A 18 2.27 -5.51 -3.16
N ASN A 19 3.04 -6.57 -2.92
CA ASN A 19 4.48 -6.63 -3.22
C ASN A 19 4.81 -6.59 -4.71
N ASN A 20 3.95 -7.14 -5.57
CA ASN A 20 4.20 -7.29 -7.01
C ASN A 20 3.64 -6.14 -7.84
N VAL A 21 2.99 -5.17 -7.19
CA VAL A 21 2.43 -3.99 -7.85
C VAL A 21 3.52 -2.94 -8.06
N SER A 22 3.44 -2.07 -9.07
CA SER A 22 4.41 -0.98 -9.20
C SER A 22 4.08 0.19 -8.25
N ASP A 23 5.09 0.90 -7.77
CA ASP A 23 4.87 2.10 -6.93
C ASP A 23 4.12 3.21 -7.68
N LYS A 24 4.31 3.29 -9.01
CA LYS A 24 3.57 4.18 -9.91
C LYS A 24 2.07 3.86 -9.90
N TYR A 25 1.70 2.57 -9.97
CA TYR A 25 0.31 2.15 -9.93
C TYR A 25 -0.34 2.44 -8.56
N ILE A 26 0.35 2.14 -7.46
CA ILE A 26 -0.15 2.48 -6.10
C ILE A 26 -0.34 3.98 -5.96
N SER A 27 0.62 4.78 -6.43
CA SER A 27 0.51 6.24 -6.40
C SER A 27 -0.68 6.75 -7.22
N SER A 28 -0.96 6.13 -8.37
CA SER A 28 -2.16 6.45 -9.17
C SER A 28 -3.45 6.13 -8.41
N LEU A 29 -3.54 4.96 -7.76
CA LEU A 29 -4.70 4.60 -6.95
C LEU A 29 -4.91 5.53 -5.76
N VAL A 30 -3.84 5.88 -5.02
CA VAL A 30 -3.94 6.82 -3.89
C VAL A 30 -4.43 8.20 -4.36
N ARG A 31 -4.01 8.67 -5.54
CA ARG A 31 -4.46 9.95 -6.12
C ARG A 31 -5.95 9.97 -6.46
N LYS A 32 -6.58 8.81 -6.70
CA LYS A 32 -8.05 8.73 -6.88
C LYS A 32 -8.82 9.05 -5.59
N HIS A 33 -8.19 8.87 -4.43
CA HIS A 33 -8.82 9.10 -3.13
C HIS A 33 -8.48 10.46 -2.50
N THR A 34 -7.34 11.04 -2.83
CA THR A 34 -6.95 12.36 -2.31
C THR A 34 -5.97 13.09 -3.22
N ARG A 35 -6.17 14.41 -3.34
CA ARG A 35 -5.23 15.34 -3.97
C ARG A 35 -4.34 16.06 -2.93
N ASN A 36 -4.64 15.90 -1.63
CA ASN A 36 -3.86 16.50 -0.56
C ASN A 36 -2.53 15.73 -0.36
N LYS A 37 -1.41 16.45 -0.41
CA LYS A 37 -0.07 15.88 -0.27
C LYS A 37 0.16 15.17 1.07
N LYS A 38 -0.41 15.69 2.17
CA LYS A 38 -0.28 15.09 3.51
C LYS A 38 -1.00 13.73 3.56
N ASP A 39 -2.25 13.70 3.12
CA ASP A 39 -3.06 12.48 3.09
C ASP A 39 -2.48 11.44 2.13
N PHE A 40 -2.04 11.89 0.94
CA PHE A 40 -1.38 11.03 -0.04
C PHE A 40 -0.17 10.30 0.57
N SER A 41 0.72 11.05 1.24
CA SER A 41 1.92 10.50 1.86
C SER A 41 1.57 9.51 2.98
N ALA A 42 0.59 9.85 3.83
CA ALA A 42 0.15 8.99 4.92
C ALA A 42 -0.39 7.64 4.42
N ILE A 43 -1.29 7.66 3.43
CA ILE A 43 -1.88 6.44 2.86
C ILE A 43 -0.80 5.59 2.18
N LYS A 44 0.06 6.21 1.36
CA LYS A 44 1.17 5.52 0.70
C LYS A 44 2.13 4.88 1.69
N ARG A 45 2.41 5.54 2.82
CA ARG A 45 3.27 5.01 3.89
C ARG A 45 2.68 3.75 4.52
N ILE A 46 1.37 3.70 4.79
CA ILE A 46 0.69 2.52 5.35
C ILE A 46 0.80 1.32 4.41
N ILE A 47 0.53 1.54 3.11
CA ILE A 47 0.63 0.48 2.08
C ILE A 47 2.08 -0.05 2.00
N ASN A 48 3.07 0.85 2.01
CA ASN A 48 4.48 0.47 1.96
C ASN A 48 4.97 -0.25 3.24
N GLN A 49 4.43 0.08 4.42
CA GLN A 49 4.72 -0.68 5.65
C GLN A 49 4.22 -2.11 5.56
N LYS A 50 3.03 -2.34 4.99
CA LYS A 50 2.47 -3.67 4.77
C LYS A 50 3.30 -4.47 3.75
N ARG A 51 3.80 -3.82 2.70
CA ARG A 51 4.77 -4.43 1.76
C ARG A 51 6.02 -4.96 2.45
N LYS A 52 6.66 -4.11 3.26
CA LYS A 52 7.88 -4.50 4.00
C LYS A 52 7.62 -5.66 4.96
N LYS A 53 6.48 -5.65 5.67
CA LYS A 53 6.10 -6.77 6.55
C LYS A 53 5.95 -8.07 5.77
N ALA A 54 5.21 -8.07 4.67
CA ALA A 54 5.02 -9.26 3.83
C ALA A 54 6.35 -9.80 3.26
N PHE A 55 7.26 -8.92 2.85
CA PHE A 55 8.60 -9.33 2.42
C PHE A 55 9.43 -9.98 3.55
N ASN A 56 9.33 -9.45 4.77
CA ASN A 56 10.06 -9.99 5.93
C ASN A 56 9.52 -11.36 6.39
N TYR A 57 8.22 -11.62 6.28
CA TYR A 57 7.67 -12.96 6.58
C TYR A 57 8.13 -14.03 5.58
N GLY A 58 8.34 -13.67 4.31
CA GLY A 58 8.87 -14.60 3.30
C GLY A 58 10.34 -14.99 3.53
N LYS A 59 11.14 -14.10 4.14
CA LYS A 59 12.56 -14.36 4.44
C LYS A 59 12.80 -15.26 5.65
N ASN A 60 11.86 -15.35 6.58
CA ASN A 60 12.01 -16.11 7.81
C ASN A 60 11.32 -17.49 7.78
N SER A 61 10.76 -17.90 6.63
CA SER A 61 10.01 -19.17 6.46
C SER A 61 10.84 -20.29 5.82
N THR A 62 12.17 -20.27 5.98
CA THR A 62 13.07 -21.36 5.60
C THR A 62 14.16 -21.47 6.67
N ARG A 63 13.84 -22.15 7.77
CA ARG A 63 14.83 -22.77 8.64
C ARG A 63 14.24 -23.99 9.32
#